data_AF-A0A1Q7XS31-F1
#
_entry.id   AF-A0A1Q7XS31-F1
#
_cell.length_a   1.000
_cell.length_b   1.000
_cell.length_c   1.000
_cell.angle_alpha   90.00
_cell.angle_beta   90.00
_cell.angle_gamma   90.00
#
_symmetry.space_group_name_H-M   'P 1'
#
loop_
_entity.id
_entity.type
_entity.pdbx_description
1 polymer ?
#
loop_
_entity_poly.entity_id
_entity_poly.type
_entity_poly.pdbx_seq_one_letter_code
_entity_poly.pdbx_strand_id
1 'polypeptide(L)' 'MAPGNTCYSWVNDHEAIAVVNAYKIEGGKVVQIEQKLTPGQSAQWAQNAVGWATSIWQDMLA' A
#
# COMPACT_ATOMS: atom_id res chain seq x y z
N MET A 1 14.81 -3.30 7.91
CA MET A 1 13.48 -2.67 7.73
C MET A 1 12.44 -3.78 7.83
N ALA A 2 11.36 -3.58 8.59
CA ALA A 2 10.26 -4.54 8.64
C ALA A 2 9.54 -4.55 7.26
N PRO A 3 9.14 -5.71 6.72
CA PRO A 3 8.43 -5.72 5.45
C PRO A 3 7.09 -5.00 5.58
N GLY A 4 6.74 -4.23 4.55
CA GLY A 4 5.45 -3.57 4.42
C GLY A 4 4.86 -3.85 3.05
N ASN A 5 3.54 -3.85 2.95
CA ASN A 5 2.82 -3.93 1.69
C ASN A 5 1.66 -2.94 1.73
N THR A 6 1.51 -2.18 0.64
CA THR A 6 0.32 -1.38 0.39
C THR A 6 -0.20 -1.73 -1.00
N CYS A 7 -1.47 -2.10 -1.09
CA CYS A 7 -2.15 -2.33 -2.35
C CYS A 7 -3.24 -1.27 -2.52
N TYR A 8 -3.05 -0.37 -3.48
CA TYR A 8 -4.09 0.57 -3.91
C TYR A 8 -4.97 -0.08 -4.98
N SER A 9 -6.26 0.24 -4.98
CA SER A 9 -7.22 -0.20 -6.00
C SER A 9 -8.11 0.96 -6.39
N TRP A 10 -8.07 1.34 -7.67
CA TRP A 10 -8.98 2.33 -8.24
C TRP A 10 -10.37 1.71 -8.35
N VAL A 11 -11.38 2.39 -7.83
CA VAL A 11 -12.78 1.93 -7.86
C VAL A 11 -13.60 2.66 -8.93
N ASN A 12 -13.13 3.83 -9.36
CA ASN A 12 -13.59 4.60 -10.50
C ASN A 12 -12.42 5.46 -11.03
N ASP A 13 -12.70 6.48 -11.83
CA ASP A 13 -11.69 7.36 -12.46
C ASP A 13 -11.12 8.45 -11.52
N HIS A 14 -11.66 8.62 -10.32
CA HIS A 14 -11.26 9.69 -9.40
C HIS A 14 -11.04 9.25 -7.94
N GLU A 15 -11.40 8.02 -7.57
CA GLU A 15 -11.30 7.50 -6.21
C GLU A 15 -10.63 6.13 -6.17
N ALA A 16 -9.94 5.87 -5.05
CA ALA A 16 -9.33 4.59 -4.76
C ALA A 16 -9.58 4.16 -3.31
N ILE A 17 -9.31 2.89 -3.04
CA ILE A 17 -9.19 2.30 -1.70
C ILE A 17 -7.78 1.72 -1.54
N ALA A 18 -7.40 1.41 -0.29
CA ALA A 18 -6.14 0.72 -0.04
C ALA A 18 -6.23 -0.27 1.12
N VAL A 19 -5.43 -1.34 1.01
CA VAL A 19 -5.07 -2.24 2.11
C VAL A 19 -3.60 -2.00 2.43
N VAL A 20 -3.29 -1.73 3.70
CA VAL A 20 -1.93 -1.49 4.21
C VAL A 20 -1.61 -2.54 5.25
N ASN A 21 -0.53 -3.29 5.03
CA ASN A 21 -0.05 -4.34 5.91
C ASN A 21 1.39 -4.07 6.37
N ALA A 22 1.66 -4.38 7.64
CA ALA A 22 3.01 -4.45 8.18
C ALA A 22 3.31 -5.86 8.67
N TYR A 23 4.57 -6.27 8.55
CA TYR A 23 5.02 -7.62 8.88
C TYR A 23 6.25 -7.59 9.79
N LYS A 24 6.47 -8.68 10.53
CA LYS A 24 7.74 -8.98 11.19
C LYS A 24 8.30 -10.31 10.68
N ILE A 25 9.60 -10.51 10.86
CA ILE A 25 10.22 -11.82 10.66
C ILE A 25 10.32 -12.50 12.03
N GLU A 26 9.69 -13.66 12.17
CA GLU A 26 9.67 -14.43 13.42
C GLU A 26 9.83 -15.92 13.09
N GLY A 27 10.83 -16.57 13.71
CA GLY A 27 11.11 -17.98 13.47
C GLY A 27 11.39 -18.33 12.00
N GLY A 28 12.02 -17.41 11.25
CA GLY A 28 12.29 -17.58 9.81
C GLY A 28 11.07 -17.41 8.91
N LYS A 29 9.93 -16.96 9.45
CA LYS A 29 8.68 -16.72 8.69
C LYS A 29 8.34 -15.24 8.69
N VAL A 30 7.68 -14.80 7.61
CA VAL A 30 7.05 -13.47 7.55
C VAL A 30 5.68 -13.57 8.20
N VAL A 31 5.45 -12.80 9.25
CA VAL A 31 4.21 -12.80 10.05
C VAL A 31 3.59 -11.41 9.99
N GLN A 32 2.34 -11.33 9.60
CA GLN A 32 1.59 -10.07 9.57
C GLN A 32 1.30 -9.58 10.99
N ILE A 33 1.58 -8.31 11.26
CA ILE A 33 1.38 -7.69 12.57
C ILE A 33 0.37 -6.54 12.54
N GLU A 34 0.07 -6.01 11.36
CA GLU A 34 -0.91 -4.95 11.17
C GLU A 34 -1.64 -5.12 9.84
N GLN A 35 -2.93 -4.81 9.83
CA GLN A 35 -3.75 -4.65 8.63
C GLN A 35 -4.68 -3.46 8.82
N LYS A 36 -4.62 -2.49 7.91
CA LYS A 36 -5.54 -1.37 7.84
C LYS A 36 -6.19 -1.34 6.48
N LEU A 37 -7.52 -1.25 6.48
CA LEU A 37 -8.31 -0.92 5.30
C LEU A 37 -8.64 0.58 5.37
N THR A 38 -8.59 1.26 4.24
CA THR A 38 -9.13 2.62 4.15
C THR A 38 -10.62 2.63 4.55
N PRO A 39 -11.11 3.62 5.32
CA PRO A 39 -12.51 3.65 5.78
C PRO A 39 -13.56 3.65 4.66
N GLY A 40 -13.16 4.04 3.45
CA GLY A 40 -13.96 4.03 2.23
C GLY A 40 -13.11 4.50 1.05
N GLN A 41 -13.73 4.53 -0.13
CA GLN A 41 -13.12 5.12 -1.32
C GLN A 41 -12.97 6.64 -1.16
N SER A 42 -11.89 7.20 -1.71
CA SER A 42 -11.74 8.66 -1.78
C SER A 42 -10.76 9.10 -2.85
N ALA A 43 -10.89 10.36 -3.28
CA ALA A 43 -9.91 11.01 -4.15
C ALA A 43 -8.53 11.18 -3.49
N GLN A 44 -8.47 11.28 -2.16
CA GLN A 44 -7.19 11.36 -1.45
C GLN A 44 -6.39 10.06 -1.60
N TRP A 45 -7.05 8.90 -1.53
CA TRP A 45 -6.38 7.61 -1.72
C TRP A 45 -5.94 7.42 -3.17
N ALA A 46 -6.68 7.96 -4.14
CA ALA A 46 -6.27 7.99 -5.54
C ALA A 46 -4.98 8.80 -5.74
N GLN A 47 -4.88 10.00 -5.14
CA GLN A 47 -3.64 10.79 -5.16
C GLN A 47 -2.46 10.03 -4.55
N ASN A 48 -2.68 9.36 -3.42
CA ASN A 48 -1.65 8.54 -2.78
C ASN A 48 -1.24 7.35 -3.66
N ALA A 49 -2.17 6.74 -4.39
CA ALA A 49 -1.89 5.64 -5.32
C ALA A 49 -0.98 6.08 -6.47
N VAL A 50 -1.22 7.27 -7.05
CA VAL A 50 -0.36 7.86 -8.08
C VAL A 50 1.05 8.13 -7.53
N GLY A 51 1.14 8.70 -6.32
CA GLY A 51 2.40 8.93 -5.64
C GLY A 51 3.18 7.63 -5.42
N TRP A 52 2.53 6.61 -4.88
CA TRP A 52 3.12 5.29 -4.67
C TRP A 52 3.63 4.67 -5.97
N ALA A 53 2.81 4.68 -7.04
CA ALA A 53 3.20 4.12 -8.33
C ALA A 53 4.42 4.85 -8.93
N THR A 54 4.46 6.19 -8.80
CA THR A 54 5.57 7.00 -9.28
C THR A 54 6.86 6.68 -8.51
N SER A 55 6.78 6.69 -7.17
CA SER A 55 7.95 6.44 -6.31
C SER A 55 8.47 5.02 -6.43
N ILE A 56 7.60 4.00 -6.47
CA ILE A 56 8.07 2.61 -6.53
C ILE A 56 8.78 2.30 -7.85
N TRP A 57 8.34 2.89 -8.96
CA TRP A 57 9.05 2.72 -10.23
C TRP A 57 10.39 3.45 -10.23
N GLN A 58 10.47 4.63 -9.61
CA GLN A 58 11.74 5.32 -9.42
C GLN A 58 12.70 4.49 -8.56
N ASP A 59 12.25 3.97 -7.41
CA ASP A 59 13.07 3.16 -6.51
C ASP A 59 13.57 1.86 -7.15
N MET A 60 12.79 1.27 -8.07
CA MET A 60 13.11 0.00 -8.71
C MET A 60 13.99 0.13 -9.97
N LEU A 61 13.87 1.24 -10.69
CA LEU A 61 14.43 1.38 -12.05
C LEU A 61 15.45 2.50 -12.22
N ALA A 62 15.59 3.42 -11.26
CA ALA A 62 16.60 4.48 -11.27
C ALA A 62 17.81 4.12 -10.38
#